data_AF-A7TL41-F1
#
_entry.id   AF-A7TL41-F1
#
_cell.length_a   1.000
_cell.length_b   1.000
_cell.length_c   1.000
_cell.angle_alpha   90.00
_cell.angle_beta   90.00
_cell.angle_gamma   90.00
#
_symmetry.space_group_name_H-M   'P 1'
#
loop_
_entity.id
_entity.type
_entity.pdbx_description
1 polymer ?
#
loop_
_entity_poly.entity_id
_entity_poly.type
_entity_poly.pdbx_seq_one_letter_code
_entity_poly.pdbx_strand_id
1 'polypeptide(L)'
;MPYSWTFYALNEFIDIIKYIDVLEELFGTTITYYVHNLQKGPDDSDDANRFKKIELHFEFEDSQSKVIIIGNDSLDVPAILSHSGDHDNSGKILIDWFKSEIDVIIWQLKINKKLMIQLADSVIENDITETDLSNRNWYLTKFVFDVTTTVDNNLQKMEFEISKDSCQKLGKNAKHPYSEAIIPYIYENTGLDTIKLPLSSISFTNSCKITESNIITIPFSIKSNLLITFLLETQPNNSKS
;
A
#
# COMPACT_ATOMS: atom_id res chain seq x y z
N MET A 1 -13.56 -6.67 -11.30
CA MET A 1 -13.80 -6.91 -9.86
C MET A 1 -12.76 -6.12 -9.07
N PRO A 2 -13.06 -5.61 -7.87
CA PRO A 2 -12.04 -4.98 -7.03
C PRO A 2 -11.06 -6.02 -6.51
N TYR A 3 -9.77 -5.69 -6.46
CA TYR A 3 -8.67 -6.57 -6.05
C TYR A 3 -8.19 -6.22 -4.65
N SER A 4 -8.26 -7.16 -3.72
CA SER A 4 -7.86 -6.97 -2.32
C SER A 4 -6.43 -7.44 -2.09
N TRP A 5 -5.54 -6.49 -1.80
CA TRP A 5 -4.12 -6.72 -1.57
C TRP A 5 -3.80 -6.89 -0.10
N THR A 6 -3.15 -7.99 0.23
CA THR A 6 -2.64 -8.28 1.58
C THR A 6 -1.12 -8.16 1.59
N PHE A 7 -0.56 -7.61 2.67
CA PHE A 7 0.85 -7.26 2.74
C PHE A 7 1.60 -7.98 3.88
N TYR A 8 2.86 -8.29 3.61
CA TYR A 8 3.79 -8.95 4.51
C TYR A 8 5.14 -8.27 4.43
N ALA A 9 5.85 -8.22 5.54
CA ALA A 9 7.26 -7.86 5.55
C ALA A 9 8.11 -9.13 5.56
N LEU A 10 9.29 -8.99 4.96
CA LEU A 10 10.31 -10.02 4.86
C LEU A 10 11.56 -9.48 5.56
N ASN A 11 12.24 -10.31 6.36
CA ASN A 11 13.52 -9.94 6.98
C ASN A 11 14.68 -9.85 5.98
N GLU A 12 14.52 -10.39 4.77
CA GLU A 12 15.49 -10.33 3.69
C GLU A 12 14.79 -10.14 2.33
N PHE A 13 15.47 -9.50 1.39
CA PHE A 13 14.99 -9.40 0.02
C PHE A 13 15.37 -10.65 -0.76
N ILE A 14 14.37 -11.35 -1.27
CA ILE A 14 14.55 -12.60 -2.00
C ILE A 14 14.49 -12.32 -3.50
N ASP A 15 15.55 -12.67 -4.21
CA ASP A 15 15.56 -12.65 -5.67
C ASP A 15 14.79 -13.86 -6.23
N ILE A 16 13.46 -13.78 -6.13
CA ILE A 16 12.51 -14.87 -6.44
C ILE A 16 12.65 -15.40 -7.87
N ILE A 17 13.25 -14.62 -8.78
CA ILE A 17 13.47 -14.99 -10.18
C ILE A 17 14.34 -16.26 -10.30
N LYS A 18 15.27 -16.47 -9.35
CA LYS A 18 16.13 -17.66 -9.33
C LYS A 18 15.36 -18.97 -9.06
N TYR A 19 14.11 -18.86 -8.61
CA TYR A 19 13.28 -19.98 -8.19
C TYR A 19 12.04 -20.16 -9.09
N ILE A 20 11.95 -19.47 -10.24
CA ILE A 20 10.77 -19.52 -11.10
C ILE A 20 10.41 -20.95 -11.50
N ASP A 21 11.37 -21.75 -11.97
CA ASP A 21 11.10 -23.14 -12.37
C ASP A 21 10.50 -23.97 -11.23
N VAL A 22 11.00 -23.78 -10.00
CA VAL A 22 10.49 -24.46 -8.79
C VAL A 22 9.09 -23.97 -8.45
N LEU A 23 8.82 -22.68 -8.62
CA LEU A 23 7.51 -22.11 -8.38
C LEU A 23 6.50 -22.56 -9.44
N GLU A 24 6.89 -22.65 -10.71
CA GLU A 24 6.01 -23.17 -11.77
C GLU A 24 5.62 -24.63 -11.50
N GLU A 25 6.56 -25.45 -11.02
CA GLU A 25 6.27 -26.81 -10.57
C GLU A 25 5.34 -26.82 -9.34
N LEU A 26 5.61 -25.98 -8.35
CA LEU A 26 4.81 -25.87 -7.11
C LEU A 26 3.35 -25.45 -7.38
N PHE A 27 3.17 -24.47 -8.27
CA PHE A 27 1.85 -23.92 -8.59
C PHE A 27 1.16 -24.65 -9.75
N GLY A 28 1.88 -25.55 -10.45
CA GLY A 28 1.35 -26.26 -11.60
C GLY A 28 0.91 -25.34 -12.75
N THR A 29 1.52 -24.16 -12.86
CA THR A 29 1.21 -23.17 -13.90
C THR A 29 2.44 -22.37 -14.31
N THR A 30 2.38 -21.79 -15.51
CA THR A 30 3.39 -20.85 -15.99
C THR A 30 3.29 -19.52 -15.25
N ILE A 31 4.44 -18.98 -14.84
CA ILE A 31 4.54 -17.72 -14.10
C ILE A 31 5.16 -16.67 -15.01
N THR A 32 4.37 -15.67 -15.40
CA THR A 32 4.91 -14.49 -16.10
C THR A 32 5.44 -13.52 -15.06
N TYR A 33 6.65 -12.99 -15.24
CA TYR A 33 7.23 -12.03 -14.30
C TYR A 33 7.77 -10.77 -14.95
N TYR A 34 7.74 -9.68 -14.19
CA TYR A 34 8.26 -8.37 -14.57
C TYR A 34 9.18 -7.84 -13.49
N VAL A 35 10.30 -7.24 -13.91
CA VAL A 35 11.29 -6.65 -13.02
C VAL A 35 11.40 -5.16 -13.34
N HIS A 36 11.24 -4.34 -12.31
CA HIS A 36 11.34 -2.89 -12.41
C HIS A 36 12.39 -2.40 -11.42
N ASN A 37 13.39 -1.69 -11.92
CA ASN A 37 14.31 -0.92 -11.10
C ASN A 37 13.75 0.49 -10.98
N LEU A 38 13.46 0.91 -9.75
CA LEU A 38 12.76 2.13 -9.42
C LEU A 38 13.69 3.06 -8.65
N GLN A 39 13.55 4.36 -8.84
CA GLN A 39 14.36 5.36 -8.17
C GLN A 39 13.48 6.48 -7.63
N LYS A 40 13.53 6.72 -6.32
CA LYS A 40 12.77 7.77 -5.67
C LYS A 40 13.57 9.08 -5.67
N GLY A 41 13.12 10.05 -6.48
CA GLY A 41 13.77 11.36 -6.57
C GLY A 41 14.91 11.42 -7.58
N PRO A 42 15.54 12.61 -7.75
CA PRO A 42 16.48 12.87 -8.83
C PRO A 42 17.92 12.41 -8.56
N ASP A 43 18.24 12.03 -7.32
CA ASP A 43 19.62 11.70 -6.93
C ASP A 43 19.89 10.20 -7.11
N ASP A 44 20.83 9.87 -7.99
CA ASP A 44 21.23 8.50 -8.31
C ASP A 44 22.43 8.04 -7.47
N SER A 45 22.87 8.84 -6.50
CA SER A 45 24.01 8.49 -5.64
C SER A 45 23.61 7.80 -4.33
N ASP A 46 22.32 7.81 -3.96
CA ASP A 46 21.84 7.26 -2.70
C ASP A 46 21.10 5.93 -2.90
N ASP A 47 21.74 4.84 -2.49
CA ASP A 47 21.16 3.49 -2.55
C ASP A 47 19.88 3.36 -1.70
N ALA A 48 19.67 4.24 -0.70
CA ALA A 48 18.43 4.30 0.07
C ALA A 48 17.21 4.69 -0.78
N ASN A 49 17.41 5.26 -1.97
CA ASN A 49 16.34 5.67 -2.88
C ASN A 49 16.14 4.71 -4.06
N ARG A 50 16.92 3.62 -4.14
CA ARG A 50 16.82 2.62 -5.20
C ARG A 50 16.00 1.42 -4.72
N PHE A 51 14.98 1.06 -5.48
CA PHE A 51 14.09 -0.05 -5.16
C PHE A 51 14.02 -1.02 -6.32
N LYS A 52 13.97 -2.32 -6.02
CA LYS A 52 13.67 -3.36 -7.01
C LYS A 52 12.25 -3.87 -6.76
N LYS A 53 11.40 -3.77 -7.77
CA LYS A 53 10.05 -4.32 -7.77
C LYS A 53 9.99 -5.52 -8.71
N ILE A 54 9.49 -6.63 -8.22
CA ILE A 54 9.25 -7.87 -8.98
C ILE A 54 7.77 -8.17 -8.93
N GLU A 55 7.13 -8.29 -10.09
CA GLU A 55 5.73 -8.73 -10.22
C GLU A 55 5.71 -10.15 -10.77
N LEU A 56 4.98 -11.05 -10.12
CA LEU A 56 4.71 -12.42 -10.56
C LEU A 56 3.23 -12.57 -10.85
N HIS A 57 2.91 -12.98 -12.07
CA HIS A 57 1.55 -13.20 -12.55
C HIS A 57 1.34 -14.70 -12.73
N PHE A 58 0.36 -15.22 -12.00
CA PHE A 58 -0.05 -16.62 -12.05
C PHE A 58 -1.36 -16.69 -12.85
N GLU A 59 -1.33 -17.35 -13.99
CA GLU A 59 -2.50 -17.58 -14.83
C GLU A 59 -3.00 -19.01 -14.62
N PHE A 60 -4.18 -19.17 -14.03
CA PHE A 60 -4.87 -20.45 -13.91
C PHE A 60 -6.06 -20.45 -14.88
N GLU A 61 -6.63 -21.63 -15.19
CA GLU A 61 -7.69 -21.77 -16.19
C GLU A 61 -8.87 -20.79 -15.97
N ASP A 62 -9.31 -20.63 -14.72
CA ASP A 62 -10.46 -19.79 -14.35
C ASP A 62 -10.13 -18.68 -13.35
N SER A 63 -8.85 -18.47 -13.02
CA SER A 63 -8.47 -17.49 -11.99
C SER A 63 -7.09 -16.88 -12.26
N GLN A 64 -6.87 -15.70 -11.70
CA GLN A 64 -5.58 -15.03 -11.77
C GLN A 64 -5.14 -14.64 -10.37
N SER A 65 -3.83 -14.75 -10.14
CA SER A 65 -3.20 -14.26 -8.92
C SER A 65 -1.98 -13.44 -9.28
N LYS A 66 -1.71 -12.42 -8.46
CA LYS A 66 -0.52 -11.59 -8.60
C LYS A 66 0.18 -11.48 -7.26
N VAL A 67 1.49 -11.66 -7.30
CA VAL A 67 2.38 -11.34 -6.19
C VAL A 67 3.29 -10.19 -6.63
N ILE A 68 3.47 -9.21 -5.77
CA ILE A 68 4.40 -8.11 -5.99
C ILE A 68 5.34 -8.04 -4.79
N ILE A 69 6.63 -8.14 -5.04
CA ILE A 69 7.69 -7.94 -4.06
C ILE A 69 8.37 -6.62 -4.39
N ILE A 70 8.51 -5.74 -3.40
CA ILE A 70 9.38 -4.57 -3.52
C ILE A 70 10.42 -4.63 -2.42
N GLY A 71 11.67 -4.29 -2.77
CA GLY A 71 12.74 -4.27 -1.79
C GLY A 71 13.80 -3.22 -2.06
N ASN A 72 14.56 -2.95 -1.00
CA ASN A 72 15.77 -2.15 -0.96
C ASN A 72 16.70 -2.76 0.11
N ASP A 73 17.84 -3.29 -0.33
CA ASP A 73 18.81 -3.96 0.54
C ASP A 73 19.50 -3.03 1.55
N SER A 74 19.35 -1.72 1.40
CA SER A 74 19.89 -0.70 2.32
C SER A 74 19.01 -0.46 3.55
N LEU A 75 17.83 -1.09 3.64
CA LEU A 75 16.85 -0.90 4.71
C LEU A 75 16.90 -2.03 5.75
N ASP A 76 16.54 -1.73 6.99
CA ASP A 76 16.49 -2.70 8.10
C ASP A 76 15.42 -3.78 7.86
N VAL A 77 14.25 -3.37 7.35
CA VAL A 77 13.25 -4.26 6.77
C VAL A 77 13.41 -4.14 5.26
N PRO A 78 14.13 -5.07 4.60
CA PRO A 78 14.59 -4.86 3.24
C PRO A 78 13.50 -5.08 2.20
N ALA A 79 12.40 -5.75 2.53
CA ALA A 79 11.36 -6.04 1.55
C ALA A 79 9.96 -6.18 2.13
N ILE A 80 8.98 -5.88 1.28
CA ILE A 80 7.59 -6.25 1.49
C ILE A 80 7.09 -7.09 0.32
N LEU A 81 6.23 -8.05 0.65
CA LEU A 81 5.46 -8.84 -0.29
C LEU A 81 4.00 -8.43 -0.21
N SER A 82 3.37 -8.28 -1.37
CA SER A 82 1.93 -8.08 -1.49
C SER A 82 1.34 -9.10 -2.45
N HIS A 83 0.12 -9.55 -2.17
CA HIS A 83 -0.58 -10.46 -3.07
C HIS A 83 -2.06 -10.13 -3.16
N SER A 84 -2.65 -10.42 -4.32
CA SER A 84 -4.08 -10.36 -4.60
C SER A 84 -4.44 -11.38 -5.66
N GLY A 85 -5.67 -11.87 -5.66
CA GLY A 85 -6.17 -12.83 -6.65
C GLY A 85 -7.28 -13.68 -6.07
N ASP A 86 -8.00 -14.34 -6.98
CA ASP A 86 -9.18 -15.15 -6.64
C ASP A 86 -8.83 -16.64 -6.55
N HIS A 87 -7.58 -17.02 -6.86
CA HIS A 87 -7.12 -18.38 -6.67
C HIS A 87 -6.82 -18.63 -5.19
N ASP A 88 -7.68 -19.41 -4.56
CA ASP A 88 -7.62 -19.69 -3.13
C ASP A 88 -6.24 -20.23 -2.74
N ASN A 89 -5.52 -19.42 -1.96
CA ASN A 89 -4.25 -19.71 -1.30
C ASN A 89 -2.94 -19.46 -2.07
N SER A 90 -2.90 -18.87 -3.28
CA SER A 90 -1.59 -18.65 -3.94
C SER A 90 -0.60 -17.87 -3.08
N GLY A 91 -1.07 -16.80 -2.42
CA GLY A 91 -0.24 -16.01 -1.50
C GLY A 91 0.17 -16.81 -0.27
N LYS A 92 -0.71 -17.65 0.27
CA LYS A 92 -0.41 -18.49 1.44
C LYS A 92 0.62 -19.58 1.09
N ILE A 93 0.43 -20.28 -0.04
CA ILE A 93 1.37 -21.29 -0.54
C ILE A 93 2.75 -20.68 -0.72
N LEU A 94 2.84 -19.49 -1.32
CA LEU A 94 4.12 -18.81 -1.49
C LEU A 94 4.77 -18.44 -0.15
N ILE A 95 3.99 -17.94 0.81
CA ILE A 95 4.47 -17.63 2.16
C ILE A 95 4.97 -18.88 2.89
N ASP A 96 4.22 -19.98 2.79
CA ASP A 96 4.59 -21.25 3.41
C ASP A 96 5.86 -21.83 2.77
N TRP A 97 5.99 -21.73 1.44
CA TRP A 97 7.19 -22.11 0.72
C TRP A 97 8.42 -21.27 1.08
N PHE A 98 8.28 -19.94 1.18
CA PHE A 98 9.37 -19.09 1.64
C PHE A 98 9.85 -19.44 3.05
N LYS A 99 8.93 -19.83 3.94
CA LYS A 99 9.29 -20.25 5.29
C LYS A 99 9.95 -21.62 5.31
N SER A 100 9.54 -22.57 4.46
CA SER A 100 10.06 -23.94 4.49
C SER A 100 11.37 -24.10 3.73
N GLU A 101 11.46 -23.52 2.54
CA GLU A 101 12.58 -23.77 1.61
C GLU A 101 13.65 -22.68 1.67
N ILE A 102 13.27 -21.44 1.97
CA ILE A 102 14.19 -20.28 1.98
C ILE A 102 14.54 -19.84 3.41
N ASP A 103 13.79 -20.31 4.43
CA ASP A 103 13.98 -19.98 5.85
C ASP A 103 13.84 -18.47 6.15
N VAL A 104 12.89 -17.81 5.49
CA VAL A 104 12.62 -16.37 5.65
C VAL A 104 11.60 -16.13 6.76
N ILE A 105 11.86 -15.12 7.60
CA ILE A 105 10.92 -14.61 8.59
C ILE A 105 9.93 -13.68 7.92
N ILE A 106 8.65 -14.08 7.94
CA ILE A 106 7.54 -13.34 7.32
C ILE A 106 6.49 -13.01 8.36
N TRP A 107 6.10 -11.74 8.44
CA TRP A 107 4.98 -11.29 9.29
C TRP A 107 4.02 -10.40 8.51
N GLN A 108 2.73 -10.53 8.82
CA GLN A 108 1.69 -9.74 8.20
C GLN A 108 1.76 -8.29 8.68
N LEU A 109 1.67 -7.36 7.73
CA LEU A 109 1.64 -5.93 8.02
C LEU A 109 0.21 -5.46 8.28
N LYS A 110 0.06 -4.60 9.29
CA LYS A 110 -1.19 -3.87 9.57
C LYS A 110 -1.01 -2.41 9.22
N ILE A 111 -2.04 -1.80 8.66
CA ILE A 111 -2.04 -0.39 8.26
C ILE A 111 -2.66 0.41 9.41
N ASN A 112 -1.82 1.03 10.24
CA ASN A 112 -2.33 1.93 11.27
C ASN A 112 -2.85 3.24 10.64
N LYS A 113 -3.58 4.05 11.42
CA LYS A 113 -4.22 5.28 10.91
C LYS A 113 -3.23 6.27 10.31
N LYS A 114 -2.06 6.45 10.93
CA LYS A 114 -1.00 7.32 10.42
C LYS A 114 -0.52 6.84 9.04
N LEU A 115 -0.29 5.54 8.91
CA LEU A 115 0.08 4.91 7.65
C LEU A 115 -1.02 5.00 6.61
N MET A 116 -2.29 4.85 6.98
CA MET A 116 -3.41 5.05 6.05
C MET A 116 -3.38 6.45 5.43
N ILE A 117 -3.05 7.48 6.23
CA ILE A 117 -2.94 8.87 5.77
C ILE A 117 -1.70 9.08 4.89
N GLN A 118 -0.55 8.54 5.28
CA GLN A 118 0.66 8.60 4.45
C GLN A 118 0.46 7.90 3.11
N LEU A 119 -0.20 6.75 3.10
CA LEU A 119 -0.58 6.06 1.87
C LEU A 119 -1.60 6.86 1.05
N ALA A 120 -2.50 7.59 1.70
CA ALA A 120 -3.44 8.48 1.02
C ALA A 120 -2.72 9.59 0.24
N ASP A 121 -1.63 10.14 0.80
CA ASP A 121 -0.74 11.07 0.09
C ASP A 121 -0.11 10.42 -1.14
N SER A 122 0.38 9.18 -1.01
CA SER A 122 1.02 8.47 -2.14
C SER A 122 0.05 8.01 -3.22
N VAL A 123 -1.25 7.83 -2.93
CA VAL A 123 -2.26 7.44 -3.92
C VAL A 123 -2.46 8.49 -5.00
N ILE A 124 -2.41 9.77 -4.63
CA ILE A 124 -2.66 10.90 -5.54
C ILE A 124 -1.41 11.30 -6.35
N GLU A 125 -0.24 10.80 -5.97
CA GLU A 125 0.98 10.97 -6.74
C GLU A 125 0.96 10.14 -8.02
N ASN A 126 1.63 10.66 -9.05
CA ASN A 126 1.97 9.88 -10.22
C ASN A 126 3.22 9.05 -9.92
N ASP A 127 3.31 7.86 -10.52
CA ASP A 127 4.40 6.92 -10.23
C ASP A 127 5.78 7.60 -10.41
N ILE A 128 6.56 7.58 -9.32
CA ILE A 128 8.02 7.77 -9.25
C ILE A 128 8.52 9.20 -9.53
N THR A 129 7.64 10.17 -9.77
CA THR A 129 8.02 11.58 -9.88
C THR A 129 7.51 12.39 -8.68
N GLU A 130 8.31 12.49 -7.61
CA GLU A 130 8.03 13.38 -6.47
C GLU A 130 8.16 14.87 -6.80
N THR A 131 8.76 15.22 -7.95
CA THR A 131 9.21 16.59 -8.21
C THR A 131 8.15 17.51 -8.81
N ASP A 132 7.04 16.96 -9.33
CA ASP A 132 5.98 17.77 -9.93
C ASP A 132 4.70 17.76 -9.08
N LEU A 133 4.65 18.67 -8.11
CA LEU A 133 3.46 18.92 -7.28
C LEU A 133 2.22 19.32 -8.12
N SER A 134 2.42 19.76 -9.37
CA SER A 134 1.34 20.15 -10.26
C SER A 134 0.65 18.98 -10.96
N ASN A 135 1.29 17.80 -10.99
CA ASN A 135 0.81 16.62 -11.70
C ASN A 135 0.30 15.54 -10.73
N ARG A 136 -0.75 15.87 -9.97
CA ARG A 136 -1.43 14.96 -9.04
C ARG A 136 -2.78 14.52 -9.56
N ASN A 137 -3.09 13.25 -9.34
CA ASN A 137 -4.40 12.68 -9.61
C ASN A 137 -5.31 12.86 -8.40
N TRP A 138 -6.18 13.87 -8.44
CA TRP A 138 -7.15 14.12 -7.38
C TRP A 138 -8.40 13.26 -7.53
N TYR A 139 -8.93 12.80 -6.39
CA TYR A 139 -10.14 12.01 -6.31
C TYR A 139 -11.12 12.60 -5.29
N LEU A 140 -12.41 12.30 -5.46
CA LEU A 140 -13.34 12.38 -4.34
C LEU A 140 -12.86 11.39 -3.29
N THR A 141 -12.64 11.89 -2.08
CA THR A 141 -12.07 11.12 -0.97
C THR A 141 -13.10 10.99 0.14
N LYS A 142 -13.28 9.77 0.64
CA LYS A 142 -14.17 9.47 1.75
C LYS A 142 -13.39 8.81 2.89
N PHE A 143 -13.39 9.46 4.05
CA PHE A 143 -12.91 8.90 5.31
C PHE A 143 -14.09 8.25 6.03
N VAL A 144 -13.93 7.01 6.46
CA VAL A 144 -14.95 6.25 7.19
C VAL A 144 -14.43 5.92 8.57
N PHE A 145 -15.24 6.20 9.60
CA PHE A 145 -14.92 5.93 10.99
C PHE A 145 -15.99 5.03 11.58
N ASP A 146 -15.57 3.89 12.12
CA ASP A 146 -16.46 2.96 12.81
C ASP A 146 -16.39 3.24 14.31
N VAL A 147 -17.43 3.87 14.84
CA VAL A 147 -17.46 4.40 16.20
C VAL A 147 -18.13 3.40 17.12
N THR A 148 -17.49 3.09 18.24
CA THR A 148 -18.10 2.32 19.32
C THR A 148 -18.41 3.27 20.48
N THR A 149 -19.69 3.50 20.75
CA THR A 149 -20.14 4.30 21.90
C THR A 149 -20.51 3.41 23.08
N THR A 150 -20.14 3.80 24.29
CA THR A 150 -20.34 3.02 25.53
C THR A 150 -21.81 2.85 25.93
N VAL A 151 -22.71 3.69 25.42
CA VAL A 151 -24.14 3.68 25.75
C VAL A 151 -24.94 3.60 24.45
N ASP A 152 -25.75 2.55 24.35
CA ASP A 152 -26.82 2.32 23.34
C ASP A 152 -26.43 2.34 21.85
N ASN A 153 -25.13 2.24 21.50
CA ASN A 153 -24.68 2.31 20.11
C ASN A 153 -25.23 3.54 19.35
N ASN A 154 -25.36 4.68 20.04
CA ASN A 154 -25.99 5.90 19.53
C ASN A 154 -25.30 6.46 18.26
N LEU A 155 -24.00 6.21 18.11
CA LEU A 155 -23.26 6.52 16.88
C LEU A 155 -22.41 5.31 16.51
N GLN A 156 -22.72 4.70 15.37
CA GLN A 156 -22.03 3.51 14.87
C GLN A 156 -21.02 3.84 13.77
N LYS A 157 -21.30 4.88 12.99
CA LYS A 157 -20.51 5.23 11.81
C LYS A 157 -20.52 6.73 11.53
N MET A 158 -19.38 7.27 11.16
CA MET A 158 -19.22 8.64 10.68
C MET A 158 -18.47 8.62 9.36
N GLU A 159 -18.84 9.50 8.43
CA GLU A 159 -18.15 9.65 7.15
C GLU A 159 -17.83 11.11 6.89
N PHE A 160 -16.59 11.40 6.48
CA PHE A 160 -16.21 12.68 5.89
C PHE A 160 -15.96 12.47 4.41
N GLU A 161 -16.76 13.13 3.59
CA GLU A 161 -16.61 13.13 2.14
C GLU A 161 -16.11 14.50 1.68
N ILE A 162 -15.03 14.48 0.89
CA ILE A 162 -14.41 15.68 0.34
C ILE A 162 -14.38 15.54 -1.17
N SER A 163 -15.01 16.49 -1.87
CA SER A 163 -15.05 16.48 -3.33
C SER A 163 -13.64 16.62 -3.91
N LYS A 164 -13.44 16.06 -5.11
CA LYS A 164 -12.19 16.15 -5.86
C LYS A 164 -11.65 17.59 -5.93
N ASP A 165 -12.52 18.54 -6.27
CA ASP A 165 -12.15 19.95 -6.41
C ASP A 165 -11.72 20.57 -5.07
N SER A 166 -12.32 20.15 -3.97
CA SER A 166 -11.94 20.63 -2.63
C SER A 166 -10.61 20.04 -2.19
N CYS A 167 -10.37 18.75 -2.42
CA CYS A 167 -9.07 18.13 -2.19
C CYS A 167 -7.97 18.86 -2.97
N GLN A 168 -8.21 19.15 -4.25
CA GLN A 168 -7.27 19.88 -5.09
C GLN A 168 -7.01 21.29 -4.56
N LYS A 169 -8.05 22.04 -4.17
CA LYS A 169 -7.91 23.40 -3.66
C LYS A 169 -7.13 23.45 -2.35
N LEU A 170 -7.45 22.56 -1.41
CA LEU A 170 -6.79 22.50 -0.10
C LEU A 170 -5.35 21.99 -0.22
N GLY A 171 -5.13 20.95 -1.01
CA GLY A 171 -3.85 20.24 -1.07
C GLY A 171 -2.85 20.76 -2.12
N LYS A 172 -3.22 21.76 -2.93
CA LYS A 172 -2.44 22.20 -4.11
C LYS A 172 -0.95 22.45 -3.83
N ASN A 173 -0.65 23.09 -2.70
CA ASN A 173 0.70 23.56 -2.37
C ASN A 173 1.40 22.70 -1.31
N ALA A 174 0.70 21.74 -0.71
CA ALA A 174 1.24 20.85 0.31
C ALA A 174 2.11 19.78 -0.35
N LYS A 175 3.21 19.35 0.29
CA LYS A 175 4.00 18.21 -0.18
C LYS A 175 3.24 16.91 0.08
N HIS A 176 2.57 16.84 1.23
CA HIS A 176 1.72 15.72 1.63
C HIS A 176 0.28 16.23 1.86
N PRO A 177 -0.54 16.37 0.80
CA PRO A 177 -1.86 17.00 0.85
C PRO A 177 -2.82 16.57 1.97
N TYR A 178 -2.91 15.28 2.24
CA TYR A 178 -3.76 14.73 3.27
C TYR A 178 -3.17 15.01 4.66
N SER A 179 -1.89 14.70 4.86
CA SER A 179 -1.21 14.89 6.14
C SER A 179 -1.07 16.38 6.55
N GLU A 180 -0.74 17.26 5.61
CA GLU A 180 -0.34 18.65 5.87
C GLU A 180 -1.47 19.67 5.66
N ALA A 181 -2.52 19.35 4.90
CA ALA A 181 -3.57 20.32 4.56
C ALA A 181 -4.98 19.83 4.83
N ILE A 182 -5.40 18.71 4.24
CA ILE A 182 -6.80 18.27 4.30
C ILE A 182 -7.20 17.85 5.72
N ILE A 183 -6.38 17.02 6.40
CA ILE A 183 -6.69 16.59 7.77
C ILE A 183 -6.62 17.75 8.77
N PRO A 184 -5.57 18.60 8.76
CA PRO A 184 -5.56 19.81 9.57
C PRO A 184 -6.80 20.69 9.34
N TYR A 185 -7.22 20.89 8.09
CA TYR A 185 -8.43 21.66 7.76
C TYR A 185 -9.70 21.05 8.38
N ILE A 186 -9.87 19.72 8.36
CA ILE A 186 -11.00 19.06 9.03
C ILE A 186 -10.98 19.38 10.52
N TYR A 187 -9.82 19.25 11.17
CA TYR A 187 -9.68 19.54 12.60
C TYR A 187 -9.99 21.00 12.93
N GLU A 188 -9.43 21.95 12.17
CA GLU A 188 -9.63 23.38 12.39
C GLU A 188 -11.10 23.81 12.24
N ASN A 189 -11.86 23.17 11.34
CA ASN A 189 -13.25 23.55 11.05
C ASN A 189 -14.30 22.74 11.82
N THR A 190 -13.94 21.58 12.37
CA THR A 190 -14.90 20.68 13.05
C THR A 190 -14.53 20.37 14.50
N GLY A 191 -13.28 20.61 14.90
CA GLY A 191 -12.71 20.17 16.16
C GLY A 191 -12.42 18.66 16.22
N LEU A 192 -12.65 17.90 15.14
CA LEU A 192 -12.50 16.46 15.11
C LEU A 192 -11.11 16.06 14.64
N ASP A 193 -10.35 15.44 15.54
CA ASP A 193 -9.02 14.93 15.26
C ASP A 193 -9.12 13.53 14.62
N THR A 194 -9.04 13.48 13.30
CA THR A 194 -9.22 12.25 12.50
C THR A 194 -8.17 11.18 12.81
N ILE A 195 -7.00 11.55 13.33
CA ILE A 195 -5.95 10.61 13.74
C ILE A 195 -6.36 9.89 15.03
N LYS A 196 -7.07 10.58 15.93
CA LYS A 196 -7.57 10.00 17.19
C LYS A 196 -8.85 9.19 16.98
N LEU A 197 -9.70 9.56 16.02
CA LEU A 197 -10.93 8.84 15.70
C LEU A 197 -10.67 7.44 15.14
N PRO A 198 -11.57 6.46 15.33
CA PRO A 198 -11.41 5.08 14.83
C PRO A 198 -11.62 5.01 13.32
N LEU A 199 -10.66 5.54 12.56
CA LEU A 199 -10.62 5.51 11.10
C LEU A 199 -10.53 4.07 10.60
N SER A 200 -11.59 3.59 9.94
CA SER A 200 -11.66 2.22 9.41
C SER A 200 -11.26 2.13 7.95
N SER A 201 -11.50 3.19 7.16
CA SER A 201 -11.01 3.24 5.77
C SER A 201 -10.89 4.65 5.19
N ILE A 202 -10.02 4.79 4.19
CA ILE A 202 -9.95 5.93 3.28
C ILE A 202 -10.24 5.41 1.87
N SER A 203 -11.28 5.95 1.23
CA SER A 203 -11.71 5.52 -0.11
C SER A 203 -11.52 6.64 -1.13
N PHE A 204 -10.96 6.29 -2.28
CA PHE A 204 -10.74 7.15 -3.43
C PHE A 204 -11.63 6.67 -4.57
N THR A 205 -12.58 7.51 -4.99
CA THR A 205 -13.54 7.12 -6.01
C THR A 205 -12.85 6.70 -7.31
N ASN A 206 -13.23 5.53 -7.81
CA ASN A 206 -12.69 4.92 -9.03
C ASN A 206 -11.18 4.62 -9.01
N SER A 207 -10.55 4.50 -7.82
CA SER A 207 -9.11 4.20 -7.71
C SER A 207 -8.85 3.06 -6.71
N CYS A 208 -8.91 3.35 -5.41
CA CYS A 208 -8.63 2.37 -4.37
C CYS A 208 -9.32 2.69 -3.04
N LYS A 209 -9.30 1.74 -2.11
CA LYS A 209 -9.72 1.87 -0.72
C LYS A 209 -8.64 1.30 0.18
N ILE A 210 -8.18 2.08 1.14
CA ILE A 210 -7.20 1.69 2.15
C ILE A 210 -7.95 1.34 3.43
N THR A 211 -7.67 0.19 4.02
CA THR A 211 -8.24 -0.25 5.31
C THR A 211 -7.10 -0.62 6.27
N GLU A 212 -7.43 -0.98 7.50
CA GLU A 212 -6.41 -1.44 8.47
C GLU A 212 -5.72 -2.76 8.07
N SER A 213 -6.38 -3.58 7.25
CA SER A 213 -5.91 -4.94 6.92
C SER A 213 -5.45 -5.12 5.48
N ASN A 214 -5.94 -4.28 4.55
CA ASN A 214 -5.67 -4.44 3.13
C ASN A 214 -5.81 -3.12 2.36
N ILE A 215 -5.39 -3.17 1.10
CA ILE A 215 -5.67 -2.12 0.11
C ILE A 215 -6.47 -2.76 -1.00
N ILE A 216 -7.60 -2.17 -1.36
CA ILE A 216 -8.49 -2.67 -2.40
C ILE A 216 -8.36 -1.75 -3.61
N THR A 217 -7.95 -2.26 -4.77
CA THR A 217 -7.79 -1.47 -6.00
C THR A 217 -8.81 -1.86 -7.06
N ILE A 218 -9.17 -0.94 -7.94
CA ILE A 218 -9.94 -1.26 -9.15
C ILE A 218 -9.06 -1.92 -10.21
N PRO A 219 -7.89 -1.37 -10.59
CA PRO A 219 -6.97 -2.08 -11.47
C PRO A 219 -6.32 -3.26 -10.74
N PHE A 220 -5.94 -4.32 -11.48
CA PHE A 220 -5.19 -5.44 -10.92
C PHE A 220 -3.69 -5.10 -10.74
N SER A 221 -3.42 -3.99 -10.07
CA SER A 221 -2.09 -3.49 -9.79
C SER A 221 -2.09 -2.55 -8.59
N ILE A 222 -0.93 -2.38 -7.97
CA ILE A 222 -0.65 -1.34 -6.99
C ILE A 222 0.41 -0.40 -7.58
N LYS A 223 0.20 0.90 -7.40
CA LYS A 223 1.19 1.95 -7.73
C LYS A 223 2.49 1.72 -6.98
N SER A 224 3.61 2.00 -7.64
CA SER A 224 4.94 1.80 -7.07
C SER A 224 5.19 2.73 -5.89
N ASN A 225 4.77 4.00 -5.97
CA ASN A 225 4.94 4.94 -4.85
C ASN A 225 4.22 4.49 -3.58
N LEU A 226 3.06 3.83 -3.73
CA LEU A 226 2.31 3.28 -2.61
C LEU A 226 3.12 2.18 -1.92
N LEU A 227 3.67 1.24 -2.70
CA LEU A 227 4.51 0.16 -2.20
C LEU A 227 5.80 0.68 -1.55
N ILE A 228 6.45 1.66 -2.16
CA ILE A 228 7.65 2.30 -1.60
C ILE A 228 7.33 2.98 -0.27
N THR A 229 6.24 3.75 -0.22
CA THR A 229 5.80 4.41 1.03
C THR A 229 5.53 3.38 2.11
N PHE A 230 4.86 2.29 1.75
CA PHE A 230 4.57 1.22 2.69
C PHE A 230 5.84 0.55 3.24
N LEU A 231 6.83 0.28 2.39
CA LEU A 231 8.14 -0.24 2.79
C LEU A 231 8.94 0.74 3.65
N LEU A 232 8.88 2.04 3.37
CA LEU A 232 9.59 3.05 4.16
C LEU A 232 8.97 3.23 5.55
N GLU A 233 7.65 3.12 5.68
CA GLU A 233 6.96 3.28 6.96
C GLU A 233 7.00 2.01 7.83
N THR A 234 7.40 0.86 7.27
CA THR A 234 7.63 -0.37 8.06
C THR A 234 8.97 -0.35 8.79
N GLN A 235 9.83 0.63 8.53
CA GLN A 235 11.15 0.70 9.13
C GLN A 235 11.05 1.01 10.64
N PRO A 236 11.86 0.34 11.50
CA PRO A 236 11.79 0.50 12.95
C PRO A 236 11.91 1.95 13.43
N ASN A 237 12.71 2.75 12.72
CA ASN A 237 12.98 4.14 13.08
C ASN A 237 11.85 5.11 12.75
N ASN A 238 10.93 4.76 11.84
CA ASN A 238 9.78 5.60 11.49
C ASN A 238 8.57 5.39 12.42
N SER A 239 8.54 4.28 13.18
CA SER A 239 7.49 3.94 14.13
C SER A 239 7.46 4.75 15.44
N LYS A 240 8.44 5.65 15.66
CA LYS A 240 8.62 6.43 16.91
C LYS A 240 8.16 7.90 16.84
N SER A 241 7.50 8.34 15.77
CA SER A 241 6.98 9.73 15.64
C SER A 241 5.47 9.84 15.82
#